data_AF-A0A2N2LBN7-F1
#
_entry.id   AF-A0A2N2LBN7-F1
#
_cell.length_a   1.000
_cell.length_b   1.000
_cell.length_c   1.000
_cell.angle_alpha   90.00
_cell.angle_beta   90.00
_cell.angle_gamma   90.00
#
_symmetry.space_group_name_H-M   'P 1'
#
loop_
_entity.id
_entity.type
_entity.pdbx_description
1 polymer ?
#
loop_
_entity_poly.entity_id
_entity_poly.type
_entity_poly.pdbx_seq_one_letter_code
_entity_poly.pdbx_strand_id
1 'polypeptide(L)'
;MKAKTIYLIIAVLVVGWFVSDIIRSVHEFDYVGMKNAIQEQITADWIGGSGNIGTITVLKIKPSNWIKIDKVSKTYSCDMKITGNYTLRDGKPDQAIPFEINHKMEVIKGKPRSIRRAG
;
A
#
# COMPACT_ATOMS: atom_id res chain seq x y z
N MET A 1 8.27 35.06 31.47
CA MET A 1 7.55 34.06 30.65
C MET A 1 7.38 32.78 31.46
N LYS A 2 6.16 32.26 31.60
CA LYS A 2 5.87 31.09 32.44
C LYS A 2 6.24 29.80 31.69
N ALA A 3 6.89 28.86 32.37
CA ALA A 3 7.37 27.59 31.79
C ALA A 3 6.30 26.84 30.96
N LYS A 4 5.01 26.95 31.33
CA LYS A 4 3.87 26.37 30.60
C LYS A 4 3.79 26.81 29.12
N THR A 5 4.13 28.06 28.81
CA THR A 5 4.08 28.59 27.44
C THR A 5 5.20 28.00 26.58
N ILE A 6 6.37 27.74 27.18
CA ILE A 6 7.53 27.15 26.50
C ILE A 6 7.24 25.68 26.14
N TYR A 7 6.65 24.91 27.06
CA TYR A 7 6.26 23.51 26.79
C TYR A 7 5.21 23.40 25.68
N LEU A 8 4.26 24.34 25.61
CA LEU A 8 3.24 24.33 24.56
C LEU A 8 3.85 24.57 23.16
N ILE A 9 4.82 25.50 23.06
CA ILE A 9 5.52 25.80 21.81
C ILE A 9 6.38 24.62 21.36
N ILE A 10 7.10 23.99 22.29
CA ILE A 10 7.90 22.79 21.99
C ILE A 10 7.01 21.64 21.54
N ALA A 11 5.87 21.40 22.20
CA ALA A 11 4.94 20.34 21.82
C ALA A 11 4.38 20.55 20.40
N VAL A 12 3.98 21.79 20.05
CA VAL A 12 3.48 22.11 18.70
C VAL A 12 4.57 21.96 17.64
N LEU A 13 5.81 22.37 17.93
CA LEU A 13 6.93 22.21 17.00
C LEU A 13 7.31 20.74 16.79
N VAL A 14 7.31 19.92 17.84
CA VAL A 14 7.61 18.48 17.75
C VAL A 14 6.52 17.74 16.98
N VAL A 15 5.25 18.05 17.24
CA VAL A 15 4.11 17.45 16.50
C VAL A 15 4.12 17.90 15.04
N GLY A 16 4.39 19.19 14.77
CA GLY A 16 4.51 19.71 13.40
C GLY A 16 5.64 19.05 12.60
N TRP A 17 6.80 18.83 13.23
CA TRP A 17 7.92 18.10 12.61
C TRP A 17 7.57 16.63 12.33
N PHE A 18 6.94 15.94 13.29
CA PHE A 18 6.54 14.55 13.12
C PHE A 18 5.50 14.37 12.00
N VAL A 19 4.51 15.25 11.93
CA VAL A 19 3.48 15.21 10.88
C VAL A 19 4.09 15.53 9.51
N SER A 20 5.02 16.49 9.44
CA SER A 20 5.71 16.85 8.19
C SER A 20 6.55 15.70 7.62
N ASP A 21 7.32 14.98 8.45
CA ASP A 21 8.11 13.84 7.98
C ASP A 21 7.26 12.65 7.53
N ILE A 22 6.08 12.45 8.13
CA ILE A 22 5.14 11.42 7.69
C ILE A 22 4.53 11.80 6.33
N ILE A 23 4.04 13.03 6.16
CA ILE A 23 3.44 13.49 4.91
C ILE A 23 4.47 13.52 3.77
N ARG A 24 5.71 13.97 4.06
CA ARG A 24 6.82 13.95 3.10
C ARG A 24 7.23 12.53 2.71
N SER A 25 7.19 11.59 3.66
CA SER A 25 7.42 10.17 3.37
C SER A 25 6.31 9.53 2.52
N VAL A 26 5.08 10.06 2.53
CA VAL A 26 3.94 9.54 1.75
C VAL A 26 3.98 10.01 0.29
N HIS A 27 4.53 11.19 0.01
CA HIS A 27 4.72 11.68 -1.36
C HIS A 27 5.85 10.96 -2.13
N GLU A 28 6.75 10.27 -1.43
CA GLU A 28 7.86 9.51 -2.03
C GLU A 28 7.50 8.06 -2.40
N PHE A 29 6.25 7.63 -2.25
CA PHE A 29 5.85 6.31 -2.69
C PHE A 29 5.68 6.27 -4.21
N ASP A 30 6.48 5.44 -4.86
CA ASP A 30 6.32 5.12 -6.28
C ASP A 30 5.11 4.23 -6.46
N TYR A 31 3.97 4.86 -6.72
CA TYR A 31 2.71 4.18 -6.97
C TYR A 31 2.79 3.20 -8.14
N VAL A 32 3.67 3.41 -9.12
CA VAL A 32 3.83 2.52 -10.27
C VAL A 32 4.52 1.23 -9.83
N GLY A 33 5.64 1.33 -9.13
CA GLY A 33 6.34 0.17 -8.57
C GLY A 33 5.47 -0.63 -7.61
N MET A 34 4.68 0.04 -6.77
CA MET A 34 3.74 -0.63 -5.87
C MET A 34 2.63 -1.35 -6.61
N LYS A 35 2.05 -0.73 -7.66
CA LYS A 35 1.00 -1.36 -8.48
C LYS A 35 1.51 -2.62 -9.15
N ASN A 36 2.75 -2.59 -9.68
CA ASN A 36 3.35 -3.75 -10.35
C ASN A 36 3.60 -4.92 -9.38
N ALA A 37 4.15 -4.65 -8.19
CA ALA A 37 4.34 -5.69 -7.18
C ALA A 37 3.00 -6.30 -6.72
N ILE A 38 1.96 -5.48 -6.56
CA ILE A 38 0.61 -5.95 -6.22
C ILE A 38 0.00 -6.76 -7.37
N GLN A 39 0.17 -6.31 -8.62
CA GLN A 39 -0.26 -7.04 -9.80
C GLN A 39 0.35 -8.44 -9.83
N GLU A 40 1.66 -8.56 -9.66
CA GLU A 40 2.37 -9.84 -9.63
C GLU A 40 1.85 -10.74 -8.50
N GLN A 41 1.68 -10.19 -7.29
CA GLN A 41 1.21 -10.95 -6.15
C GLN A 41 -0.22 -11.48 -6.34
N ILE A 42 -1.16 -10.63 -6.76
CA ILE A 42 -2.55 -11.06 -7.00
C ILE A 42 -2.60 -12.08 -8.14
N THR A 43 -1.84 -11.85 -9.21
CA THR A 43 -1.74 -12.79 -10.34
C THR A 43 -1.27 -14.16 -9.87
N ALA A 44 -0.20 -14.22 -9.08
CA ALA A 44 0.31 -15.47 -8.52
C ALA A 44 -0.71 -16.16 -7.59
N ASP A 45 -1.32 -15.41 -6.66
CA ASP A 45 -2.25 -15.96 -5.68
C ASP A 45 -3.54 -16.48 -6.34
N TRP A 46 -4.09 -15.74 -7.31
CA TRP A 46 -5.40 -16.05 -7.90
C TRP A 46 -5.30 -16.97 -9.12
N ILE A 47 -4.36 -16.74 -10.04
CA ILE A 47 -4.18 -17.65 -11.18
C ILE A 47 -3.57 -18.97 -10.69
N GLY A 48 -2.58 -18.90 -9.80
CA GLY A 48 -1.96 -20.09 -9.22
C GLY A 48 -2.89 -20.86 -8.28
N GLY A 49 -3.78 -20.16 -7.56
CA GLY A 49 -4.67 -20.78 -6.57
C GLY A 49 -6.05 -21.23 -7.09
N SER A 50 -6.61 -20.57 -8.11
CA SER A 50 -7.98 -20.82 -8.58
C SER A 50 -8.06 -21.70 -9.83
N GLY A 51 -7.05 -21.68 -10.70
CA GLY A 51 -7.04 -22.41 -11.99
C GLY A 51 -8.03 -21.89 -13.05
N ASN A 52 -9.15 -21.28 -12.61
CA ASN A 52 -10.24 -20.77 -13.45
C ASN A 52 -10.07 -19.31 -13.88
N ILE A 53 -9.09 -18.60 -13.31
CA ILE A 53 -8.83 -17.20 -13.64
C ILE A 53 -7.78 -17.15 -14.75
N GLY A 54 -8.12 -16.46 -15.85
CA GLY A 54 -7.29 -16.34 -17.05
C GLY A 54 -6.31 -15.18 -16.95
N THR A 55 -6.84 -13.96 -16.88
CA THR A 55 -6.04 -12.73 -16.73
C THR A 55 -6.54 -11.89 -15.56
N ILE A 56 -5.62 -11.12 -14.96
CA ILE A 56 -5.93 -10.16 -13.90
C ILE A 56 -5.27 -8.85 -14.27
N THR A 57 -5.98 -7.75 -14.09
CA THR A 57 -5.49 -6.39 -14.33
C THR A 57 -5.83 -5.51 -13.14
N VAL A 58 -4.81 -5.09 -12.40
CA VAL A 58 -4.93 -4.09 -11.33
C VAL A 58 -4.98 -2.71 -11.97
N LEU A 59 -6.12 -2.03 -11.80
CA LEU A 59 -6.35 -0.71 -12.37
C LEU A 59 -5.86 0.38 -11.44
N LYS A 60 -6.16 0.25 -10.14
CA LYS A 60 -5.87 1.27 -9.14
C LYS A 60 -5.57 0.65 -7.79
N ILE A 61 -4.62 1.26 -7.11
CA ILE A 61 -4.30 1.01 -5.71
C ILE A 61 -4.48 2.29 -4.93
N LYS A 62 -5.06 2.20 -3.74
CA LYS A 62 -5.23 3.31 -2.82
C LYS A 62 -4.77 2.87 -1.43
N PRO A 63 -3.49 3.10 -1.10
CA PRO A 63 -3.01 2.90 0.25
C PRO A 63 -3.53 4.00 1.18
N SER A 64 -3.81 3.63 2.42
CA SER A 64 -4.28 4.50 3.49
C SER A 64 -3.77 4.00 4.85
N ASN A 65 -3.95 4.77 5.91
CA ASN A 65 -3.59 4.38 7.28
C ASN A 65 -2.15 3.86 7.41
N TRP A 66 -1.19 4.64 6.90
CA TRP A 66 0.23 4.29 6.96
C TRP A 66 0.76 4.34 8.38
N ILE A 67 1.31 3.21 8.85
CA ILE A 67 1.92 3.05 10.17
C ILE A 67 3.34 2.53 9.97
N LYS A 68 4.32 3.20 10.55
CA LYS A 68 5.71 2.71 10.54
C LYS A 68 5.84 1.57 11.54
N ILE A 69 6.14 0.37 11.06
CA ILE A 69 6.24 -0.83 11.91
C ILE A 69 7.69 -1.17 12.27
N ASP A 70 8.66 -0.86 11.41
CA ASP A 70 10.07 -1.04 11.71
C ASP A 70 10.91 0.14 11.19
N LYS A 71 11.73 0.70 12.08
CA LYS A 71 12.67 1.79 11.76
C LYS A 71 13.92 1.28 11.03
N VAL A 72 14.38 0.07 11.33
CA VAL A 72 15.62 -0.50 10.80
C VAL A 72 15.41 -0.95 9.36
N SER A 73 14.42 -1.80 9.11
CA SER A 73 14.07 -2.23 7.74
C SER A 73 13.28 -1.20 6.95
N LYS A 74 12.89 -0.07 7.58
CA LYS A 74 12.02 0.96 7.00
C LYS A 74 10.71 0.34 6.45
N THR A 75 10.13 -0.57 7.21
CA THR A 75 8.86 -1.22 6.88
C THR A 75 7.68 -0.42 7.40
N TYR A 76 6.67 -0.29 6.56
CA TYR A 76 5.41 0.39 6.85
C TYR A 76 4.25 -0.57 6.62
N SER A 77 3.28 -0.57 7.52
CA SER A 77 1.98 -1.21 7.32
C SER A 77 1.00 -0.17 6.78
N CYS A 78 0.12 -0.57 5.86
CA CYS A 78 -0.94 0.27 5.34
C CYS A 78 -2.18 -0.56 5.00
N ASP A 79 -3.34 0.08 5.02
CA ASP A 79 -4.56 -0.49 4.48
C ASP A 79 -4.62 -0.19 2.98
N MET A 80 -4.61 -1.24 2.16
CA MET A 80 -4.59 -1.15 0.72
C MET A 80 -5.95 -1.51 0.14
N LYS A 81 -6.57 -0.54 -0.54
CA LYS A 81 -7.71 -0.78 -1.41
C LYS A 81 -7.22 -0.98 -2.84
N ILE A 82 -7.49 -2.16 -3.41
CA ILE A 82 -7.05 -2.58 -4.73
C ILE A 82 -8.29 -2.82 -5.57
N THR A 83 -8.37 -2.16 -6.72
CA THR A 83 -9.46 -2.35 -7.67
C THR A 83 -8.89 -2.75 -9.01
N GLY A 84 -9.50 -3.73 -9.64
CA GLY A 84 -9.08 -4.23 -10.93
C GLY A 84 -10.17 -5.03 -11.61
N ASN A 85 -9.80 -5.70 -12.69
CA ASN A 85 -10.65 -6.63 -13.39
C ASN A 85 -9.95 -7.97 -13.56
N TYR A 86 -10.70 -9.05 -13.62
CA TYR A 86 -10.18 -10.36 -14.03
C TYR A 86 -11.05 -10.97 -15.13
N THR A 87 -10.50 -11.91 -15.88
CA THR A 87 -11.24 -12.74 -16.83
C THR A 87 -11.19 -14.20 -16.37
N LEU A 88 -12.21 -14.96 -16.74
CA LEU A 88 -12.21 -16.41 -16.52
C LEU A 88 -11.57 -17.09 -17.73
N ARG A 89 -10.79 -18.14 -17.48
CA ARG A 89 -10.05 -18.88 -18.52
C ARG A 89 -11.01 -19.57 -19.51
N ASP A 90 -12.13 -20.08 -19.01
CA ASP A 90 -13.22 -20.68 -19.80
C ASP A 90 -14.39 -19.70 -20.02
N GLY A 91 -14.23 -18.44 -19.63
CA GLY A 91 -15.20 -17.37 -19.87
C GLY A 91 -15.01 -16.74 -21.25
N LYS A 92 -15.92 -15.83 -21.61
CA LYS A 92 -15.69 -14.97 -22.78
C LYS A 92 -14.47 -14.09 -22.48
N PRO A 93 -13.42 -14.07 -23.32
CA PRO A 93 -12.20 -13.30 -23.08
C PRO A 93 -12.46 -11.79 -22.96
N ASP A 94 -13.59 -11.31 -23.50
CA ASP A 94 -14.00 -9.91 -23.44
C ASP A 94 -14.78 -9.56 -22.16
N GLN A 95 -15.12 -10.54 -21.33
CA GLN A 95 -15.86 -10.33 -20.09
C GLN A 95 -14.90 -10.04 -18.93
N ALA A 96 -14.58 -8.76 -18.77
CA ALA A 96 -13.83 -8.25 -17.63
C ALA A 96 -14.75 -8.16 -16.40
N ILE A 97 -14.49 -8.97 -15.38
CA ILE A 97 -15.23 -8.97 -14.11
C ILE A 97 -14.50 -8.06 -13.12
N PRO A 98 -15.15 -7.01 -12.59
CA PRO A 98 -14.53 -6.11 -11.64
C PRO A 98 -14.33 -6.81 -10.29
N PHE A 99 -13.22 -6.48 -9.63
CA PHE A 99 -12.94 -6.89 -8.26
C PHE A 99 -12.48 -5.71 -7.42
N GLU A 100 -12.79 -5.80 -6.13
CA GLU A 100 -12.24 -4.92 -5.11
C GLU A 100 -11.72 -5.77 -3.96
N ILE A 101 -10.47 -5.54 -3.58
CA ILE A 101 -9.83 -6.20 -2.44
C ILE A 101 -9.38 -5.10 -1.48
N ASN A 102 -9.75 -5.26 -0.22
CA ASN A 102 -9.25 -4.44 0.87
C ASN A 102 -8.38 -5.33 1.76
N HIS A 103 -7.10 -5.02 1.84
CA HIS A 103 -6.15 -5.85 2.60
C HIS A 103 -5.08 -5.00 3.28
N LYS A 104 -4.62 -5.46 4.44
CA LYS A 104 -3.48 -4.84 5.11
C LYS A 104 -2.18 -5.34 4.46
N MET A 105 -1.33 -4.41 4.07
CA MET A 105 -0.09 -4.68 3.35
C MET A 105 1.10 -4.09 4.09
N GLU A 106 2.22 -4.79 4.07
CA GLU A 106 3.52 -4.27 4.49
C GLU A 106 4.32 -3.86 3.26
N VAL A 107 4.87 -2.65 3.32
CA VAL A 107 5.70 -2.05 2.27
C VAL A 107 7.07 -1.75 2.88
N ILE A 108 8.11 -2.36 2.31
CA ILE A 108 9.49 -2.12 2.73
C ILE A 108 10.07 -1.01 1.85
N LYS A 109 10.52 0.09 2.47
CA LYS A 109 11.16 1.20 1.75
C LYS A 109 12.61 0.83 1.36
N GLY A 110 12.77 0.21 0.19
CA GLY A 110 14.05 -0.14 -0.44
C GLY A 110 13.98 -0.19 -1.97
N LYS A 111 15.11 -0.38 -2.66
CA LYS A 111 15.15 -0.71 -4.11
C LYS A 111 15.57 -2.18 -4.27
N PRO A 112 14.79 -3.04 -4.95
CA PRO A 112 13.38 -2.85 -5.33
C PRO A 112 12.49 -2.76 -4.09
N ARG A 113 11.39 -1.99 -4.16
CA ARG A 113 10.40 -1.94 -3.06
C ARG A 113 9.70 -3.30 -3.03
N SER A 114 9.69 -3.96 -1.88
CA SER A 114 8.94 -5.20 -1.69
C SER A 114 7.63 -4.91 -0.97
N ILE A 115 6.56 -5.53 -1.46
CA ILE A 115 5.23 -5.52 -0.85
C ILE A 115 4.91 -6.95 -0.47
N ARG A 116 4.35 -7.14 0.73
CA ARG A 116 3.82 -8.42 1.18
C ARG A 116 2.53 -8.21 1.95
N ARG A 117 1.70 -9.25 2.05
CA ARG A 117 0.53 -9.23 2.92
C ARG A 117 1.01 -9.12 4.37
N ALA A 118 0.36 -8.27 5.15
CA ALA A 118 0.59 -8.26 6.59
C ALA A 118 -0.04 -9.54 7.18
N GLY A 119 0.74 -10.30 7.95
CA GLY A 119 0.28 -11.50 8.65
C GLY A 119 -0.68 -11.20 9.79
#